data_AF-A0A931AKZ8-F1
#
_entry.id   AF-A0A931AKZ8-F1
#
_cell.length_a   1.000
_cell.length_b   1.000
_cell.length_c   1.000
_cell.angle_alpha   90.00
_cell.angle_beta   90.00
_cell.angle_gamma   90.00
#
_symmetry.space_group_name_H-M   'P 1'
#
loop_
_entity.id
_entity.type
_entity.pdbx_description
1 polymer ?
#
loop_
_entity_poly.entity_id
_entity_poly.type
_entity_poly.pdbx_seq_one_letter_code
_entity_poly.pdbx_strand_id
1 'polypeptide(L)'
;MNYAMAKLLVKKKENLVIEIKKRDEEIMETIAQSFRKEGIQQGIQRGMQRGRQEEQHEIAKNMLSEKVDLNLISRVTGLSLEEIKSLQQPK
;
A
#
# COMPACT_ATOMS: atom_id res chain seq x y z
N MET A 1 -56.03 -28.24 -1.17
CA MET A 1 -55.14 -27.48 -0.25
C MET A 1 -53.66 -27.46 -0.67
N ASN A 2 -53.28 -27.81 -1.92
CA ASN A 2 -51.86 -28.02 -2.27
C ASN A 2 -51.20 -26.91 -3.12
N TYR A 3 -51.98 -26.02 -3.75
CA TYR A 3 -51.46 -25.00 -4.67
C TYR A 3 -50.93 -23.73 -3.97
N ALA A 4 -51.64 -23.27 -2.93
CA ALA A 4 -51.24 -22.07 -2.19
C ALA A 4 -49.90 -22.27 -1.46
N MET A 5 -49.68 -23.47 -0.89
CA MET A 5 -48.39 -23.80 -0.28
C MET A 5 -47.26 -23.93 -1.29
N ALA A 6 -47.51 -24.54 -2.45
CA ALA A 6 -46.51 -24.59 -3.52
C ALA A 6 -46.09 -23.18 -3.96
N LYS A 7 -47.04 -22.24 -4.13
CA LYS A 7 -46.75 -20.82 -4.42
C LYS A 7 -45.93 -20.13 -3.33
N LEU A 8 -46.27 -20.37 -2.06
CA LEU A 8 -45.53 -19.80 -0.93
C LEU A 8 -44.08 -20.28 -0.91
N LEU A 9 -43.85 -21.57 -1.16
CA LEU A 9 -42.51 -22.16 -1.21
C LEU A 9 -41.66 -21.61 -2.37
N VAL A 10 -42.26 -21.42 -3.54
CA VAL A 10 -41.58 -20.79 -4.69
C VAL A 10 -41.18 -19.36 -4.33
N LYS A 11 -42.10 -18.55 -3.79
CA LYS A 11 -41.81 -17.17 -3.38
C LYS A 11 -40.72 -17.10 -2.29
N LYS A 12 -40.72 -18.05 -1.34
CA LYS A 12 -39.67 -18.12 -0.31
C LYS A 12 -38.30 -18.43 -0.91
N LYS A 13 -38.23 -19.32 -1.91
CA LYS A 13 -36.98 -19.61 -2.64
C LYS A 13 -36.48 -18.39 -3.42
N GLU A 14 -37.38 -17.68 -4.11
CA GLU A 14 -37.04 -16.46 -4.85
C GLU A 14 -36.47 -15.38 -3.92
N ASN A 15 -37.12 -15.14 -2.78
CA ASN A 15 -36.64 -14.18 -1.78
C ASN A 15 -35.26 -14.57 -1.24
N LEU A 16 -35.03 -15.87 -0.96
CA LEU A 16 -33.73 -16.35 -0.49
C LEU A 16 -32.63 -16.10 -1.54
N VAL A 17 -32.91 -16.33 -2.83
CA VAL A 17 -31.96 -16.03 -3.91
C VAL A 17 -31.63 -14.54 -3.98
N ILE A 18 -32.62 -13.66 -3.76
CA ILE A 18 -32.41 -12.21 -3.72
C ILE A 18 -31.52 -11.82 -2.53
N GLU A 19 -31.75 -12.40 -1.35
CA GLU A 19 -30.94 -12.12 -0.15
C GLU A 19 -29.49 -12.57 -0.33
N ILE A 20 -29.27 -13.76 -0.91
CA ILE A 20 -27.91 -14.26 -1.18
C ILE A 20 -27.18 -13.31 -2.14
N LYS A 21 -27.82 -12.89 -3.24
CA LYS A 21 -27.22 -11.96 -4.19
C LYS A 21 -26.82 -10.63 -3.55
N LYS A 22 -27.70 -10.05 -2.73
CA LYS A 22 -27.40 -8.81 -2.00
C LYS A 22 -26.21 -8.97 -1.07
N ARG A 23 -26.13 -10.09 -0.37
CA ARG A 23 -25.00 -10.39 0.52
C ARG A 23 -23.70 -10.57 -0.25
N ASP A 24 -23.73 -11.22 -1.40
CA ASP A 24 -22.56 -11.37 -2.26
C ASP A 24 -22.06 -10.01 -2.77
N GLU A 25 -22.97 -9.12 -3.18
CA GLU A 25 -22.65 -7.74 -3.59
C GLU A 25 -21.99 -6.96 -2.44
N GLU A 26 -22.54 -7.02 -1.23
CA GLU A 26 -21.99 -6.35 -0.04
C GLU A 26 -20.59 -6.88 0.33
N ILE A 27 -20.39 -8.20 0.24
CA ILE A 27 -19.08 -8.83 0.48
C ILE A 27 -18.08 -8.35 -0.57
N MET A 28 -18.46 -8.34 -1.85
CA MET A 28 -17.58 -7.87 -2.93
C MET A 28 -17.21 -6.40 -2.75
N GLU A 29 -18.15 -5.55 -2.37
CA GLU A 29 -17.88 -4.15 -2.08
C GLU A 29 -16.89 -4.01 -0.92
N THR A 30 -17.11 -4.74 0.17
CA THR A 30 -16.24 -4.72 1.36
C THR A 30 -14.82 -5.15 1.01
N ILE A 31 -14.67 -6.24 0.26
CA ILE A 31 -13.38 -6.74 -0.22
C ILE A 31 -12.70 -5.68 -1.09
N ALA A 32 -13.42 -5.10 -2.04
CA ALA A 32 -12.89 -4.07 -2.93
C ALA A 32 -12.43 -2.82 -2.15
N GLN A 33 -13.19 -2.40 -1.13
CA GLN A 33 -12.80 -1.31 -0.24
C GLN A 33 -11.53 -1.65 0.56
N SER A 34 -11.41 -2.88 1.05
CA SER A 34 -10.22 -3.34 1.77
C SER A 34 -8.97 -3.28 0.90
N PHE A 35 -9.03 -3.84 -0.32
CA PHE A 35 -7.91 -3.81 -1.26
C PHE A 35 -7.52 -2.39 -1.67
N ARG A 36 -8.49 -1.49 -1.88
CA ARG A 36 -8.18 -0.08 -2.16
C ARG A 36 -7.45 0.59 -1.00
N LYS A 37 -7.91 0.39 0.23
CA LYS A 37 -7.26 0.95 1.43
C LYS A 37 -5.85 0.40 1.59
N GLU A 38 -5.66 -0.90 1.45
CA GLU A 38 -4.35 -1.54 1.55
C GLU A 38 -3.40 -1.02 0.45
N GLY A 39 -3.86 -0.96 -0.80
CA GLY A 39 -3.06 -0.44 -1.91
C GLY A 39 -2.60 1.01 -1.69
N ILE A 40 -3.50 1.87 -1.19
CA ILE A 40 -3.17 3.27 -0.86
C ILE A 40 -2.12 3.31 0.27
N GLN A 41 -2.32 2.54 1.35
CA GLN A 41 -1.39 2.50 2.47
C GLN A 41 -0.01 2.00 2.05
N GLN A 42 0.06 0.91 1.29
CA GLN A 42 1.32 0.38 0.76
C GLN A 42 2.00 1.40 -0.17
N GLY A 43 1.24 2.07 -1.03
CA GLY A 43 1.76 3.11 -1.92
C GLY A 43 2.38 4.28 -1.15
N ILE A 44 1.68 4.79 -0.14
CA ILE A 44 2.16 5.88 0.72
C ILE A 44 3.42 5.46 1.48
N GLN A 45 3.44 4.26 2.08
CA GLN A 45 4.61 3.77 2.83
C GLN A 45 5.84 3.62 1.93
N ARG A 46 5.68 2.99 0.75
CA ARG A 46 6.77 2.84 -0.23
C ARG A 46 7.25 4.20 -0.73
N GLY A 47 6.34 5.12 -1.03
CA GLY A 47 6.67 6.47 -1.47
C GLY A 47 7.46 7.25 -0.42
N MET A 48 7.02 7.23 0.85
CA MET A 48 7.74 7.90 1.93
C MET A 48 9.11 7.28 2.21
N GLN A 49 9.23 5.95 2.18
CA GLN A 49 10.51 5.29 2.37
C GLN A 49 11.50 5.63 1.26
N ARG A 50 11.04 5.56 0.01
CA ARG A 50 11.84 5.93 -1.16
C ARG A 50 12.26 7.39 -1.13
N GLY A 51 11.33 8.30 -0.84
CA GLY A 51 11.61 9.73 -0.74
C GLY A 51 12.64 10.05 0.34
N ARG A 52 12.54 9.44 1.53
CA ARG A 52 13.55 9.60 2.59
C ARG A 52 14.94 9.12 2.15
N GLN A 53 15.02 7.96 1.48
CA GLN A 53 16.29 7.44 0.98
C GLN A 53 16.89 8.33 -0.10
N GLU A 54 16.07 8.79 -1.05
CA GLU A 54 16.50 9.71 -2.12
C GLU A 54 17.01 11.04 -1.52
N GLU A 55 16.29 11.62 -0.55
CA GLU A 55 16.70 12.83 0.16
C GLU A 55 18.02 12.64 0.93
N GLN A 56 18.17 11.53 1.68
CA GLN A 56 19.42 11.19 2.38
C GLN A 56 20.60 11.11 1.41
N HIS A 57 20.40 10.51 0.24
CA HIS A 57 21.43 10.39 -0.79
C HIS A 57 21.76 11.74 -1.44
N GLU A 58 20.77 12.59 -1.70
CA GLU A 58 21.00 13.94 -2.23
C GLU A 58 21.75 14.83 -1.24
N ILE A 59 21.34 14.83 0.04
CA ILE A 59 22.06 15.54 1.10
C ILE A 59 23.50 15.06 1.18
N ALA A 60 23.73 13.73 1.18
CA ALA A 60 25.08 13.18 1.22
C ALA A 60 25.93 13.62 0.01
N LYS A 61 25.36 13.62 -1.21
CA LYS A 61 26.06 14.11 -2.41
C LYS A 61 26.42 15.57 -2.32
N ASN A 62 25.51 16.42 -1.84
CA ASN A 62 25.76 17.85 -1.67
C ASN A 62 26.87 18.08 -0.63
N MET A 63 26.82 17.41 0.52
CA MET A 63 27.87 17.50 1.55
C MET A 63 29.23 16.99 1.05
N LEU A 64 29.25 15.92 0.25
CA LEU A 64 30.45 15.43 -0.42
C LEU A 64 31.03 16.49 -1.38
N SER A 65 30.18 17.18 -2.14
CA SER A 65 30.62 18.26 -3.04
C SER A 65 31.25 19.43 -2.29
N GLU A 66 30.81 19.67 -1.05
CA GLU A 66 31.37 20.65 -0.11
C GLU A 66 32.60 20.14 0.65
N LYS A 67 33.08 18.92 0.34
CA LYS A 67 34.25 18.28 0.97
C LYS A 67 34.08 18.07 2.48
N VAL A 68 32.85 17.87 2.94
CA VAL A 68 32.55 17.55 4.35
C VAL A 68 33.11 16.17 4.71
N ASP A 69 33.57 16.02 5.97
CA ASP A 69 34.11 14.75 6.50
C ASP A 69 33.10 13.59 6.40
N LEU A 70 33.57 12.42 5.97
CA LEU A 70 32.72 11.25 5.73
C LEU A 70 32.02 10.75 7.00
N ASN A 71 32.68 10.82 8.15
CA ASN A 71 32.06 10.39 9.41
C ASN A 71 30.96 11.37 9.84
N LEU A 72 31.14 12.67 9.57
CA LEU A 72 30.09 13.65 9.79
C LEU A 72 28.90 13.42 8.86
N ILE A 73 29.13 13.18 7.57
CA ILE A 73 28.06 12.86 6.61
C ILE A 73 27.29 11.63 7.09
N SER A 74 27.98 10.55 7.46
CA SER A 74 27.36 9.33 7.97
C SER A 74 26.47 9.57 9.19
N ARG A 75 26.94 10.35 10.17
CA ARG A 75 26.13 10.68 11.36
C ARG A 75 24.90 11.52 11.05
N VAL A 76 24.99 12.44 10.08
CA VAL A 76 23.90 13.36 9.74
C VAL A 76 22.86 12.70 8.85
N THR A 77 23.28 11.97 7.82
CA THR A 77 22.36 11.36 6.84
C THR A 77 21.89 9.99 7.27
N GLY A 78 22.58 9.35 8.21
CA GLY A 78 22.30 7.97 8.64
C GLY A 78 22.76 6.90 7.65
N LEU A 79 23.50 7.29 6.60
CA LEU A 79 24.09 6.36 5.63
C LEU A 79 25.38 5.75 6.18
N SER A 80 25.66 4.51 5.80
CA SER A 80 26.94 3.86 6.07
C SER A 80 28.09 4.53 5.29
N LEU A 81 29.32 4.35 5.77
CA LEU A 81 30.49 4.85 5.06
C LEU A 81 30.65 4.20 3.69
N GLU A 82 30.25 2.93 3.56
CA GLU A 82 30.21 2.19 2.30
C GLU A 82 29.23 2.82 1.30
N GLU A 83 28.00 3.12 1.74
CA GLU A 83 27.01 3.82 0.92
C GLU A 83 27.53 5.18 0.47
N ILE A 84 28.08 5.98 1.38
CA ILE A 84 28.62 7.31 1.07
C ILE A 84 29.77 7.23 0.05
N LYS A 85 30.69 6.27 0.20
CA LYS A 85 31.78 6.05 -0.76
C LYS A 85 31.26 5.61 -2.12
N SER A 86 30.18 4.83 -2.16
CA SER A 86 29.55 4.44 -3.44
C SER A 86 28.94 5.64 -4.18
N LEU A 87 28.45 6.65 -3.46
CA LEU A 87 27.92 7.89 -4.04
C LEU A 87 29.00 8.78 -4.69
N GLN A 88 30.27 8.57 -4.36
CA GLN A 88 31.39 9.28 -5.00
C GLN A 88 31.73 8.75 -6.40
N GLN A 89 31.32 7.51 -6.71
CA GLN A 89 31.62 6.92 -8.01
C GLN A 89 30.61 7.42 -9.05
N PRO A 90 31.06 8.05 -10.15
CA PRO A 90 30.15 8.40 -11.24
C PRO A 90 29.51 7.12 -11.80
N LYS A 91 28.20 7.19 -12.07
CA LYS A 91 27.47 6.16 -12.83
C LYS A 91 27.90 6.18 -14.30
#